data_AF-A0A161TIN8-F1
#
_entry.id   AF-A0A161TIN8-F1
#
_cell.length_a   1.000
_cell.length_b   1.000
_cell.length_c   1.000
_cell.angle_alpha   90.00
_cell.angle_beta   90.00
_cell.angle_gamma   90.00
#
_symmetry.space_group_name_H-M   'P 1'
#
loop_
_entity.id
_entity.type
_entity.pdbx_description
1 polymer ?
#
loop_
_entity_poly.entity_id
_entity_poly.type
_entity_poly.pdbx_seq_one_letter_code
_entity_poly.pdbx_strand_id
1 'polypeptide(L)'
;MNRVYILLTALLFFILLFYAGELSQKAKIKQGAMTMQGMLVMGNGQIYLVGDDDVSKEEVESVSINEVIGRYGSVAKLDIQNHSFFKRLQTGDRVKIWYTEVQESFPSKIHVLKLEVL
;
A
#
# COMPACT_ATOMS: atom_id res chain seq x y z
N MET A 1 30.11 -3.44 33.54
CA MET A 1 28.75 -3.98 33.77
C MET A 1 27.64 -2.98 33.47
N ASN A 2 27.60 -1.79 34.08
CA ASN A 2 26.46 -0.84 33.93
C ASN A 2 26.16 -0.42 32.47
N ARG A 3 27.19 -0.27 31.62
CA ARG A 3 27.01 0.05 30.20
C ARG A 3 26.29 -1.03 29.39
N VAL A 4 26.51 -2.31 29.74
CA VAL A 4 25.88 -3.44 29.05
C VAL A 4 24.40 -3.55 29.43
N TYR A 5 24.06 -3.31 30.70
CA TYR A 5 22.67 -3.29 31.16
C TYR A 5 21.87 -2.15 30.51
N ILE A 6 22.45 -0.95 30.37
CA ILE A 6 21.79 0.18 29.69
C ILE A 6 21.51 -0.16 28.22
N LEU A 7 22.45 -0.82 27.53
CA LEU A 7 22.24 -1.23 26.14
C LEU A 7 21.16 -2.32 26.02
N LEU A 8 21.13 -3.29 26.94
CA LEU A 8 20.12 -4.35 26.96
C LEU A 8 18.72 -3.80 27.25
N THR A 9 18.58 -2.87 28.20
CA THR A 9 17.28 -2.24 28.50
C THR A 9 16.81 -1.35 27.36
N ALA A 10 17.72 -0.59 26.73
CA ALA A 10 17.40 0.20 25.54
C ALA A 10 16.95 -0.70 24.37
N LEU A 11 17.63 -1.82 24.14
CA LEU A 11 17.26 -2.78 23.09
C LEU A 11 15.89 -3.40 23.36
N LEU A 12 15.61 -3.81 24.60
CA LEU A 12 14.31 -4.33 25.00
C LEU A 12 13.20 -3.30 24.78
N PHE A 13 13.46 -2.03 25.11
CA PHE A 13 12.52 -0.94 24.90
C PHE A 13 12.25 -0.69 23.41
N PHE A 14 13.28 -0.71 22.57
CA PHE A 14 13.13 -0.61 21.11
C PHE A 14 12.30 -1.76 20.52
N ILE A 15 12.53 -3.00 20.98
CA ILE A 15 11.74 -4.16 20.57
C ILE A 15 10.28 -3.97 20.97
N LEU A 16 10.01 -3.50 22.19
CA LEU A 16 8.65 -3.26 22.67
C LEU A 16 7.91 -2.17 21.87
N LEU A 17 8.60 -1.08 21.52
CA LEU A 17 8.05 -0.04 20.64
C LEU A 17 7.74 -0.59 19.23
N PHE A 18 8.59 -1.46 18.70
CA PHE A 18 8.37 -2.09 17.40
C PHE A 18 7.07 -2.91 17.38
N TYR A 19 6.87 -3.76 18.40
CA TYR A 19 5.63 -4.56 18.52
C TYR A 19 4.38 -3.70 18.75
N ALA A 20 4.48 -2.60 19.50
CA ALA A 20 3.37 -1.67 19.70
C ALA A 20 2.90 -1.04 18.37
N GLY A 21 3.84 -0.72 17.47
CA GLY A 21 3.54 -0.21 16.13
C GLY A 21 2.72 -1.19 15.28
N GLU A 22 3.13 -2.46 15.21
CA GLU A 22 2.37 -3.48 14.48
C GLU A 22 0.95 -3.67 15.04
N LEU A 23 0.81 -3.64 16.36
CA LEU A 23 -0.46 -3.84 17.05
C LEU A 23 -1.43 -2.69 16.74
N SER A 24 -0.92 -1.46 16.65
CA SER A 24 -1.68 -0.28 16.23
C SER A 24 -2.21 -0.41 14.79
N GLN A 25 -1.40 -0.85 13.84
CA GLN A 25 -1.85 -1.06 12.46
C GLN A 25 -2.93 -2.15 12.35
N LYS A 26 -2.75 -3.27 13.08
CA LYS A 26 -3.76 -4.35 13.14
C LYS A 26 -5.08 -3.85 13.75
N ALA A 27 -5.03 -2.97 14.75
CA ALA A 27 -6.22 -2.36 15.33
C ALA A 27 -6.95 -1.46 14.32
N LYS A 28 -6.23 -0.65 13.52
CA LYS A 28 -6.82 0.18 12.45
C LYS A 28 -7.56 -0.66 11.41
N ILE A 29 -7.00 -1.81 11.02
CA ILE A 29 -7.67 -2.74 10.08
C ILE A 29 -8.98 -3.27 10.67
N LYS A 30 -9.01 -3.61 11.97
CA LYS A 30 -10.19 -4.18 12.64
C LYS A 30 -11.28 -3.15 12.96
N GLN A 31 -10.93 -1.89 13.18
CA GLN A 31 -11.86 -0.89 13.75
C GLN A 31 -12.52 0.03 12.72
N GLY A 32 -12.11 0.01 11.45
CA GLY A 32 -12.75 0.86 10.44
C GLY A 32 -11.99 1.03 9.13
N ALA A 33 -11.13 0.08 8.76
CA ALA A 33 -10.50 0.13 7.45
C ALA A 33 -11.55 -0.10 6.35
N MET A 34 -11.58 0.81 5.40
CA MET A 34 -12.30 0.65 4.15
C MET A 34 -11.53 -0.29 3.23
N THR A 35 -12.23 -0.89 2.26
CA THR A 35 -11.61 -1.73 1.25
C THR A 35 -11.91 -1.23 -0.14
N MET A 36 -10.92 -1.28 -1.02
CA MET A 36 -11.07 -0.98 -2.44
C MET A 36 -10.44 -2.11 -3.23
N GLN A 37 -11.06 -2.46 -4.36
CA GLN A 37 -10.54 -3.43 -5.30
C GLN A 37 -10.16 -2.70 -6.59
N GLY A 38 -9.19 -3.25 -7.30
CA GLY A 38 -8.77 -2.68 -8.57
C GLY A 38 -7.58 -3.42 -9.16
N MET A 39 -7.13 -2.97 -10.32
CA MET A 39 -5.97 -3.50 -11.00
C MET A 39 -4.73 -2.66 -10.68
N LEU A 40 -3.61 -3.32 -10.40
CA LEU A 40 -2.35 -2.65 -10.17
C LEU A 40 -1.69 -2.25 -11.49
N VAL A 41 -1.15 -1.03 -11.50
CA VAL A 41 -0.30 -0.54 -12.58
C VAL A 41 0.95 0.05 -11.98
N MET A 42 2.11 -0.44 -12.41
CA MET A 42 3.40 0.11 -12.00
C MET A 42 3.93 1.08 -13.05
N GLY A 43 4.37 2.26 -12.62
CA GLY A 43 4.94 3.26 -13.51
C GLY A 43 5.62 4.36 -12.72
N ASN A 44 6.60 5.04 -13.32
CA ASN A 44 7.32 6.15 -12.67
C ASN A 44 7.89 5.81 -11.27
N GLY A 45 8.28 4.55 -11.04
CA GLY A 45 8.77 4.05 -9.75
C GLY A 45 7.71 3.98 -8.64
N GLN A 46 6.43 4.04 -8.99
CA GLN A 46 5.29 4.07 -8.07
C GLN A 46 4.27 3.00 -8.46
N ILE A 47 3.38 2.67 -7.52
CA ILE A 47 2.29 1.71 -7.72
C ILE A 47 0.99 2.50 -7.73
N TYR A 48 0.15 2.21 -8.71
CA TYR A 48 -1.17 2.79 -8.88
C TYR A 48 -2.22 1.69 -8.85
N LEU A 49 -3.40 2.05 -8.38
CA LEU A 49 -4.60 1.22 -8.40
C LEU A 49 -5.59 1.87 -9.35
N VAL A 50 -6.07 1.10 -10.31
CA VAL A 50 -7.16 1.47 -11.21
C VAL A 50 -8.43 0.78 -10.70
N GLY A 51 -9.38 1.57 -10.22
CA GLY A 51 -10.62 1.09 -9.60
C GLY A 51 -11.76 0.80 -10.59
N ASP A 52 -11.54 1.01 -11.89
CA ASP A 52 -12.53 0.74 -12.93
C ASP A 52 -12.61 -0.78 -13.21
N ASP A 53 -13.83 -1.33 -13.15
CA ASP A 53 -14.05 -2.78 -13.25
C ASP A 53 -13.82 -3.34 -14.66
N ASP A 54 -13.98 -2.50 -15.69
CA ASP A 54 -13.85 -2.85 -17.11
C ASP A 54 -12.40 -2.83 -17.63
N VAL A 55 -11.44 -2.52 -16.76
CA VAL A 55 -10.02 -2.47 -17.12
C VAL A 55 -9.51 -3.87 -17.41
N SER A 56 -9.06 -4.08 -18.65
CA SER A 56 -8.37 -5.32 -19.04
C SER A 56 -6.89 -5.26 -18.70
N LYS A 57 -6.31 -6.43 -18.41
CA LYS A 57 -4.89 -6.57 -18.11
C LYS A 57 -4.04 -6.16 -19.32
N GLU A 58 -4.44 -6.58 -20.50
CA GLU A 58 -3.75 -6.29 -21.76
C GLU A 58 -3.70 -4.78 -22.04
N GLU A 59 -4.75 -4.03 -21.67
CA GLU A 59 -4.81 -2.59 -21.87
C GLU A 59 -3.85 -1.84 -20.96
N VAL A 60 -3.75 -2.20 -19.67
CA VAL A 60 -2.82 -1.53 -18.74
C VAL A 60 -1.37 -1.95 -18.92
N GLU A 61 -1.11 -3.14 -19.46
CA GLU A 61 0.25 -3.61 -19.77
C GLU A 61 0.80 -3.00 -21.07
N SER A 62 -0.08 -2.60 -22.00
CA SER A 62 0.33 -2.08 -23.31
C SER A 62 0.56 -0.57 -23.37
N VAL A 63 0.13 0.18 -22.35
CA VAL A 63 0.18 1.65 -22.34
C VAL A 63 0.96 2.20 -21.14
N SER A 64 1.36 3.47 -21.24
CA SER A 64 2.08 4.14 -20.14
C SER A 64 1.13 4.50 -19.00
N ILE A 65 1.65 4.62 -17.77
CA ILE A 65 0.84 5.04 -16.61
C ILE A 65 0.18 6.41 -16.81
N ASN A 66 0.83 7.35 -17.53
CA ASN A 66 0.23 8.66 -17.81
C ASN A 66 -0.99 8.54 -18.71
N GLU A 67 -0.97 7.58 -19.63
CA GLU A 67 -2.10 7.27 -20.49
C GLU A 67 -3.22 6.56 -19.73
N VAL A 68 -2.88 5.64 -18.82
CA VAL A 68 -3.86 5.04 -17.88
C VAL A 68 -4.54 6.14 -17.04
N ILE A 69 -3.78 7.08 -16.46
CA ILE A 69 -4.32 8.21 -15.68
C ILE A 69 -5.23 9.10 -16.54
N GLY A 70 -4.91 9.30 -17.83
CA GLY A 70 -5.73 10.09 -18.74
C GLY A 70 -7.00 9.38 -19.22
N ARG A 71 -6.96 8.05 -19.34
CA ARG A 71 -8.07 7.22 -19.80
C ARG A 71 -9.07 6.90 -18.69
N TYR A 72 -8.59 6.64 -17.48
CA TYR A 72 -9.41 6.20 -16.35
C TYR A 72 -9.54 7.29 -15.29
N GLY A 73 -10.77 7.56 -14.86
CA GLY A 73 -11.05 8.55 -13.82
C GLY A 73 -10.73 8.04 -12.41
N SER A 74 -10.75 6.72 -12.22
CA SER A 74 -10.57 6.07 -10.92
C SER A 74 -9.14 5.54 -10.77
N VAL A 75 -8.16 6.45 -10.77
CA VAL A 75 -6.74 6.11 -10.53
C VAL A 75 -6.25 6.70 -9.23
N ALA A 76 -5.65 5.86 -8.39
CA ALA A 76 -5.06 6.25 -7.13
C ALA A 76 -3.63 5.74 -7.00
N LYS A 77 -2.72 6.61 -6.56
CA LYS A 77 -1.36 6.25 -6.16
C LYS A 77 -1.41 5.54 -4.80
N LEU A 78 -0.78 4.37 -4.70
CA LEU A 78 -0.68 3.63 -3.47
C LEU A 78 0.59 4.03 -2.70
N ASP A 79 0.41 4.41 -1.44
CA ASP A 79 1.48 4.62 -0.47
C ASP A 79 1.58 3.38 0.43
N ILE A 80 2.53 2.52 0.09
CA ILE A 80 2.75 1.24 0.76
C ILE A 80 4.02 1.35 1.60
N GLN A 81 3.88 1.42 2.93
CA GLN A 81 5.04 1.51 3.84
C GLN A 81 5.87 0.23 3.86
N ASN A 82 5.24 -0.92 3.66
CA ASN A 82 5.93 -2.20 3.70
C ASN A 82 6.47 -2.58 2.32
N HIS A 83 7.76 -2.32 2.12
CA HIS A 83 8.44 -2.59 0.87
C HIS A 83 8.48 -4.08 0.47
N SER A 84 8.17 -5.02 1.38
CA SER A 84 8.14 -6.44 1.05
C SER A 84 7.09 -6.80 0.00
N PHE A 85 6.00 -6.02 -0.09
CA PHE A 85 4.94 -6.23 -1.08
C PHE A 85 5.41 -5.92 -2.51
N PHE A 86 6.30 -4.94 -2.68
CA PHE A 86 6.78 -4.52 -4.01
C PHE A 86 7.43 -5.66 -4.81
N LYS A 87 8.05 -6.63 -4.15
CA LYS A 87 8.76 -7.72 -4.83
C LYS A 87 7.84 -8.79 -5.44
N ARG A 88 6.56 -8.82 -5.08
CA ARG A 88 5.63 -9.89 -5.50
C ARG A 88 4.51 -9.41 -6.42
N LEU A 89 4.34 -8.10 -6.57
CA LEU A 89 3.26 -7.52 -7.35
C LEU A 89 3.73 -7.28 -8.78
N GLN A 90 2.81 -7.39 -9.73
CA GLN A 90 3.02 -7.06 -11.14
C GLN A 90 1.91 -6.13 -11.63
N THR A 91 2.19 -5.39 -12.71
CA THR A 91 1.13 -4.70 -13.45
C THR A 91 0.12 -5.73 -13.95
N GLY A 92 -1.16 -5.40 -13.87
CA GLY A 92 -2.25 -6.31 -14.25
C GLY A 92 -2.78 -7.18 -13.11
N ASP A 93 -2.11 -7.23 -11.95
CA ASP A 93 -2.63 -7.98 -10.80
C ASP A 93 -3.89 -7.31 -10.25
N ARG A 94 -4.97 -8.08 -10.09
CA ARG A 94 -6.16 -7.62 -9.38
C ARG A 94 -5.92 -7.76 -7.89
N VAL A 95 -6.17 -6.69 -7.13
CA VAL A 95 -5.88 -6.65 -5.70
C VAL A 95 -7.03 -6.07 -4.91
N LYS A 96 -7.08 -6.43 -3.63
CA LYS A 96 -7.89 -5.78 -2.61
C LYS A 96 -6.97 -5.06 -1.63
N ILE A 97 -7.21 -3.78 -1.43
CA ILE A 97 -6.49 -2.96 -0.45
C ILE A 97 -7.37 -2.62 0.73
N TRP A 98 -6.76 -2.47 1.90
CA TRP A 98 -7.36 -1.90 3.11
C TRP A 98 -6.70 -0.56 3.40
N TYR A 99 -7.50 0.46 3.66
CA TYR A 99 -7.03 1.83 3.90
C TYR A 99 -7.97 2.55 4.86
N THR A 100 -7.51 3.64 5.47
CA THR A 100 -8.34 4.47 6.36
C THR A 100 -8.76 5.78 5.73
N GLU A 101 -7.93 6.33 4.85
CA GLU A 101 -8.16 7.65 4.25
C GLU A 101 -7.59 7.71 2.83
N VAL A 102 -8.21 8.56 2.02
CA VAL A 102 -7.71 8.96 0.70
C VAL A 102 -7.26 10.41 0.81
N GLN A 103 -6.00 10.66 0.48
CA GLN A 103 -5.47 12.01 0.41
C GLN A 103 -5.81 12.63 -0.94
N GLU A 104 -6.54 13.75 -0.88
CA GLU A 104 -6.94 14.53 -2.06
C GLU A 104 -5.72 15.07 -2.81
N SER A 105 -5.50 14.54 -4.02
CA SER A 105 -4.41 14.87 -4.95
C SER A 105 -4.78 14.35 -6.34
N PHE A 106 -3.96 14.64 -7.37
CA PHE A 106 -4.19 14.15 -8.73
C PHE A 106 -2.94 13.45 -9.30
N PRO A 107 -2.96 12.11 -9.50
CA PRO A 107 -3.97 11.16 -9.00
C PRO A 107 -4.07 11.17 -7.47
N SER A 108 -5.20 10.73 -6.93
CA SER A 108 -5.40 10.65 -5.47
C SER A 108 -4.37 9.73 -4.81
N LYS A 109 -4.07 9.91 -3.53
CA LYS A 109 -3.06 9.10 -2.84
C LYS A 109 -3.70 8.32 -1.70
N ILE A 110 -3.54 6.99 -1.68
CA ILE A 110 -4.15 6.11 -0.69
C ILE A 110 -3.07 5.52 0.20
N HIS A 111 -3.24 5.66 1.52
CA HIS A 111 -2.37 5.01 2.48
C HIS A 111 -2.81 3.56 2.74
N VAL A 112 -2.01 2.61 2.27
CA VAL A 112 -2.38 1.19 2.29
C VAL A 112 -1.92 0.54 3.59
N LEU A 113 -2.88 0.00 4.34
CA LEU A 113 -2.65 -0.77 5.57
C LEU A 113 -2.38 -2.24 5.29
N LYS A 114 -3.10 -2.80 4.31
CA LYS A 114 -2.96 -4.20 3.86
C LYS A 114 -3.27 -4.27 2.37
N LEU A 115 -2.59 -5.15 1.66
CA LEU A 115 -2.86 -5.49 0.27
C LEU A 115 -2.91 -7.00 0.12
N GLU A 116 -3.84 -7.48 -0.69
CA GLU A 116 -4.03 -8.89 -1.01
C GLU A 116 -4.28 -9.05 -2.52
N VAL A 117 -3.54 -9.95 -3.17
CA VAL A 117 -3.76 -10.30 -4.59
C VAL A 117 -4.94 -11.26 -4.66
N LEU A 118 -5.83 -11.04 -5.62
CA LEU A 118 -7.06 -11.81 -5.85
C LEU A 118 -6.89 -12.86 -6.95
#